data_AF-A0A369KUU0-F1
#
_entry.id   AF-A0A369KUU0-F1
#
_cell.length_a   1.000
_cell.length_b   1.000
_cell.length_c   1.000
_cell.angle_alpha   90.00
_cell.angle_beta   90.00
_cell.angle_gamma   90.00
#
_symmetry.space_group_name_H-M   'P 1'
#
loop_
_entity.id
_entity.type
_entity.pdbx_description
1 polymer ?
#
loop_
_entity_poly.entity_id
_entity_poly.type
_entity_poly.pdbx_seq_one_letter_code
_entity_poly.pdbx_strand_id
1 'polypeptide(L)'
;MMKTNAGGPEAVIAGYAQLQKQVAVMLELARSGEWETLIKRQTDYLQLAERLRRLDAEAPLSDSDAERKAELLESILADDMAIREQLMMRRDELGQLMGSTRRKRELHRSYGRQASSVASASDDFGQGIS
;
A
#
# COMPACT_ATOMS: atom_id res chain seq x y z
N MET A 1 -19.14 -25.48 36.09
CA MET A 1 -19.59 -24.29 35.35
C MET A 1 -18.34 -23.47 35.01
N MET A 2 -17.90 -23.53 33.75
CA MET A 2 -16.65 -22.91 33.29
C MET A 2 -16.78 -21.39 33.38
N LYS A 3 -15.83 -20.75 34.07
CA LYS A 3 -15.73 -19.30 34.14
C LYS A 3 -15.41 -18.80 32.73
N THR A 4 -16.26 -17.95 32.17
CA THR A 4 -15.95 -17.10 31.02
C THR A 4 -14.71 -16.28 31.36
N ASN A 5 -13.55 -16.77 30.93
CA ASN A 5 -12.29 -16.04 31.01
C ASN A 5 -12.31 -14.99 29.90
N ALA A 6 -12.22 -13.71 30.25
CA ALA A 6 -12.14 -12.59 29.31
C ALA A 6 -10.87 -12.65 28.41
N GLY A 7 -10.02 -13.67 28.58
CA GLY A 7 -8.90 -14.02 27.70
C GLY A 7 -8.75 -15.52 27.41
N GLY A 8 -9.86 -16.26 27.31
CA GLY A 8 -9.82 -17.69 26.93
C GLY A 8 -9.58 -17.94 25.42
N PRO A 9 -9.45 -19.20 25.00
CA PRO A 9 -9.27 -19.60 23.59
C PRO A 9 -10.27 -18.96 22.62
N GLU A 10 -11.54 -18.85 23.01
CA GLU A 10 -12.58 -18.18 22.22
C GLU A 10 -12.25 -16.71 21.92
N ALA A 11 -11.70 -15.99 22.90
CA ALA A 11 -11.29 -14.59 22.72
C ALA A 11 -10.09 -14.46 21.76
N VAL A 12 -9.20 -15.44 21.75
CA VAL A 12 -8.07 -15.50 20.80
C VAL A 12 -8.58 -15.72 19.38
N ILE A 13 -9.45 -16.71 19.18
CA ILE A 13 -10.03 -16.99 17.85
C ILE A 13 -10.85 -15.80 17.35
N ALA A 14 -11.67 -15.20 18.21
CA ALA A 14 -12.42 -13.99 17.88
C ALA A 14 -11.49 -12.83 17.48
N GLY A 15 -10.36 -12.68 18.17
CA GLY A 15 -9.34 -11.69 17.85
C GLY A 15 -8.70 -11.89 16.47
N TYR A 16 -8.33 -13.13 16.13
CA TYR A 16 -7.77 -13.43 14.80
C TYR A 16 -8.82 -13.24 13.70
N ALA A 17 -10.08 -13.61 13.94
CA ALA A 17 -11.18 -13.33 13.02
C ALA A 17 -11.44 -11.83 12.84
N GLN A 18 -11.26 -11.02 13.88
CA GLN A 18 -11.31 -9.56 13.77
C GLN A 18 -10.13 -9.02 12.95
N LEU A 19 -8.92 -9.56 13.15
CA LEU A 19 -7.72 -9.18 12.41
C LEU A 19 -7.87 -9.48 10.91
N GLN A 20 -8.42 -10.65 10.57
CA GLN A 20 -8.79 -11.02 9.19
C GLN A 20 -9.74 -10.00 8.56
N LYS A 21 -10.79 -9.57 9.28
CA LYS A 21 -11.71 -8.55 8.76
C LYS A 21 -11.02 -7.21 8.54
N GLN A 22 -10.08 -6.81 9.40
CA GLN A 22 -9.34 -5.56 9.24
C GLN A 22 -8.45 -5.58 8.00
N VAL A 23 -7.68 -6.66 7.79
CA VAL A 23 -6.79 -6.75 6.61
C VAL A 23 -7.58 -6.85 5.30
N ALA A 24 -8.74 -7.51 5.29
CA ALA A 24 -9.63 -7.50 4.13
C ALA A 24 -10.13 -6.08 3.77
N VAL A 25 -10.47 -5.26 4.78
CA VAL A 25 -10.82 -3.84 4.55
C VAL A 25 -9.62 -3.04 4.06
N MET A 26 -8.41 -3.30 4.59
CA MET A 26 -7.18 -2.67 4.12
C MET A 26 -6.87 -3.03 2.67
N LEU A 27 -7.14 -4.26 2.24
CA LEU A 27 -6.99 -4.69 0.86
C LEU A 27 -7.92 -3.91 -0.08
N GLU A 28 -9.18 -3.69 0.31
CA GLU A 28 -10.09 -2.85 -0.47
C GLU A 28 -9.63 -1.39 -0.54
N LEU A 29 -9.11 -0.82 0.55
CA LEU A 29 -8.55 0.54 0.55
C LEU A 29 -7.30 0.65 -0.34
N ALA A 30 -6.46 -0.39 -0.36
CA ALA A 30 -5.30 -0.44 -1.25
C ALA A 30 -5.73 -0.51 -2.72
N ARG A 31 -6.76 -1.30 -3.05
CA ARG A 31 -7.34 -1.40 -4.40
C ARG A 31 -7.98 -0.09 -4.84
N SER A 32 -8.64 0.64 -3.94
CA SER A 32 -9.27 1.93 -4.25
C SER A 32 -8.29 3.12 -4.23
N GLY A 33 -7.05 2.93 -3.75
CA GLY A 33 -6.06 3.99 -3.64
C GLY A 33 -6.33 4.98 -2.50
N GLU A 34 -7.06 4.56 -1.47
CA GLU A 34 -7.42 5.39 -0.30
C GLU A 34 -6.28 5.40 0.74
N TRP A 35 -5.13 5.95 0.36
CA TRP A 35 -3.87 5.84 1.11
C TRP A 35 -3.92 6.39 2.53
N GLU A 36 -4.52 7.56 2.72
CA GLU A 36 -4.65 8.20 4.04
C GLU A 36 -5.44 7.32 5.02
N THR A 37 -6.53 6.71 4.53
CA THR A 37 -7.35 5.80 5.33
C THR A 37 -6.64 4.47 5.56
N LEU A 38 -5.93 3.95 4.56
CA LEU A 38 -5.12 2.73 4.66
C LEU A 38 -4.05 2.85 5.75
N ILE A 39 -3.29 3.96 5.77
CA ILE A 39 -2.23 4.21 6.76
C ILE A 39 -2.79 4.30 8.18
N LYS A 40 -3.94 4.97 8.36
CA LYS A 40 -4.62 5.03 9.66
C LYS A 40 -5.01 3.64 10.15
N ARG A 41 -5.65 2.83 9.29
CA ARG A 41 -6.05 1.46 9.64
C ARG A 41 -4.88 0.53 9.91
N GLN A 42 -3.76 0.71 9.22
CA GLN A 42 -2.55 -0.08 9.48
C GLN A 42 -2.07 0.10 10.92
N THR A 43 -2.18 1.30 11.49
CA THR A 43 -1.82 1.55 12.89
C THR A 43 -2.70 0.72 13.84
N ASP A 44 -4.02 0.76 13.63
CA ASP A 44 -4.98 0.01 14.45
C ASP A 44 -4.79 -1.51 14.30
N TYR A 45 -4.52 -1.98 13.08
CA TYR A 45 -4.22 -3.37 12.76
C TYR A 45 -2.99 -3.87 13.53
N LEU A 46 -1.88 -3.13 13.52
CA LEU A 46 -0.66 -3.51 14.23
C LEU A 46 -0.86 -3.53 15.75
N GLN A 47 -1.62 -2.57 16.29
CA GLN A 47 -1.95 -2.55 17.72
C GLN A 47 -2.81 -3.75 18.12
N LEU A 48 -3.80 -4.11 17.30
CA LEU A 48 -4.64 -5.28 17.51
C LEU A 48 -3.83 -6.57 17.43
N ALA A 49 -2.98 -6.72 16.41
CA ALA A 49 -2.12 -7.89 16.23
C ALA A 49 -1.19 -8.09 17.43
N GLU A 50 -0.56 -7.01 17.92
CA GLU A 50 0.36 -7.09 19.05
C GLU A 50 -0.36 -7.41 20.37
N ARG A 51 -1.57 -6.87 20.58
CA ARG A 51 -2.41 -7.27 21.72
C ARG A 51 -2.81 -8.73 21.63
N LEU A 52 -3.20 -9.19 20.44
CA LEU A 52 -3.65 -10.56 20.22
C LEU A 52 -2.52 -11.57 20.42
N ARG A 53 -1.31 -11.24 19.96
CA ARG A 53 -0.12 -12.07 20.17
C ARG A 53 0.15 -12.36 21.65
N ARG A 54 -0.03 -11.36 22.52
CA ARG A 54 0.11 -11.55 23.98
C ARG A 54 -1.00 -12.44 24.56
N LEU A 55 -2.24 -12.22 24.12
CA LEU A 55 -3.38 -13.01 24.57
C LEU A 55 -3.24 -14.49 24.17
N ASP A 56 -2.83 -14.74 22.93
CA ASP A 56 -2.60 -16.06 22.37
C ASP A 56 -1.49 -16.82 23.11
N ALA A 57 -0.42 -16.13 23.50
CA ALA A 57 0.66 -16.73 24.28
C ALA A 57 0.23 -17.23 25.67
N GLU A 58 -0.82 -16.65 26.24
CA GLU A 58 -1.33 -16.99 27.58
C GLU A 58 -2.51 -17.98 27.54
N ALA A 59 -3.03 -18.30 26.35
CA ALA A 59 -4.23 -19.10 26.18
C ALA A 59 -3.90 -20.50 25.59
N PRO A 60 -4.05 -21.59 26.35
CA PRO A 60 -3.91 -22.93 25.81
C PRO A 60 -5.07 -23.23 24.86
N LEU A 61 -4.77 -23.43 23.58
CA LEU A 61 -5.75 -23.75 22.55
C LEU A 61 -5.98 -25.27 22.47
N SER A 62 -7.22 -25.66 22.17
CA SER A 62 -7.52 -27.01 21.73
C SER A 62 -6.96 -27.24 20.32
N ASP A 63 -6.82 -28.51 19.89
CA ASP A 63 -6.36 -28.82 18.52
C ASP A 63 -7.26 -28.18 17.46
N SER A 64 -8.59 -28.19 17.66
CA SER A 64 -9.54 -27.53 16.76
C SER A 64 -9.39 -26.01 16.72
N ASP A 65 -9.11 -25.37 17.87
CA ASP A 65 -8.88 -23.93 17.91
C ASP A 65 -7.53 -23.57 17.25
N ALA A 66 -6.51 -24.40 17.44
CA ALA A 66 -5.20 -24.22 16.80
C ALA A 66 -5.29 -24.34 15.27
N GLU A 67 -6.04 -25.33 14.77
CA GLU A 67 -6.33 -25.47 13.33
C GLU A 67 -7.09 -24.26 12.80
N ARG A 68 -8.15 -23.83 13.50
CA ARG A 68 -8.93 -22.65 13.10
C ARG A 68 -8.08 -21.37 13.07
N LYS A 69 -7.18 -21.20 14.04
CA LYS A 69 -6.22 -20.09 14.06
C LYS A 69 -5.27 -20.14 12.87
N ALA A 70 -4.78 -21.33 12.49
CA ALA A 70 -3.91 -21.49 11.33
C ALA A 70 -4.59 -21.03 10.04
N GLU A 71 -5.84 -21.45 9.80
CA GLU A 71 -6.63 -21.01 8.64
C GLU A 71 -6.80 -19.48 8.60
N LEU A 72 -7.07 -18.87 9.75
CA LEU A 72 -7.20 -17.41 9.86
C LEU A 72 -5.88 -16.71 9.53
N LEU A 73 -4.76 -17.22 10.03
CA LEU A 73 -3.43 -16.67 9.76
C LEU A 73 -3.05 -16.80 8.29
N GLU A 74 -3.34 -17.93 7.64
CA GLU A 74 -3.10 -18.10 6.21
C GLU A 74 -3.86 -17.05 5.39
N SER A 75 -5.14 -16.83 5.69
CA SER A 75 -5.93 -15.79 5.04
C SER A 75 -5.36 -14.39 5.29
N ILE A 76 -4.96 -14.08 6.52
CA ILE A 76 -4.37 -12.77 6.86
C ILE A 76 -3.08 -12.53 6.08
N LEU A 77 -2.20 -13.53 6.02
CA LEU A 77 -0.93 -13.43 5.32
C LEU A 77 -1.10 -13.29 3.81
N ALA A 78 -2.10 -13.97 3.24
CA ALA A 78 -2.45 -13.84 1.83
C ALA A 78 -2.92 -12.40 1.50
N ASP A 79 -3.80 -11.83 2.32
CA ASP A 79 -4.27 -10.45 2.13
C ASP A 79 -3.13 -9.43 2.34
N ASP A 80 -2.28 -9.62 3.34
CA ASP A 80 -1.10 -8.78 3.59
C ASP A 80 -0.12 -8.81 2.41
N MET A 81 0.06 -9.97 1.77
CA MET A 81 0.86 -10.10 0.55
C MET A 81 0.22 -9.37 -0.62
N ALA A 82 -1.08 -9.56 -0.84
CA ALA A 82 -1.83 -8.87 -1.90
C ALA A 82 -1.77 -7.34 -1.74
N ILE A 83 -1.89 -6.82 -0.52
CA ILE A 83 -1.72 -5.38 -0.24
C ILE A 83 -0.33 -4.90 -0.69
N ARG A 84 0.73 -5.61 -0.31
CA ARG A 84 2.11 -5.23 -0.69
C ARG A 84 2.30 -5.23 -2.20
N GLU A 85 1.79 -6.24 -2.89
CA GLU A 85 1.86 -6.33 -4.36
C GLU A 85 1.14 -5.17 -5.04
N GLN A 86 -0.07 -4.84 -4.60
CA GLN A 86 -0.84 -3.70 -5.12
C GLN A 86 -0.11 -2.37 -4.92
N LEU A 87 0.46 -2.15 -3.73
CA LEU A 87 1.25 -0.95 -3.42
C LEU A 87 2.49 -0.84 -4.31
N MET A 88 3.20 -1.95 -4.54
CA MET A 88 4.38 -1.97 -5.42
C MET A 88 4.00 -1.67 -6.87
N MET A 89 2.96 -2.32 -7.39
CA MET A 89 2.46 -2.08 -8.75
C MET A 89 2.14 -0.59 -8.95
N ARG A 90 1.39 0.00 -8.01
CA ARG A 90 0.98 1.40 -8.11
C ARG A 90 2.16 2.37 -7.99
N ARG A 91 3.13 2.08 -7.13
CA ARG A 91 4.38 2.84 -7.05
C ARG A 91 5.12 2.82 -8.38
N ASP A 92 5.23 1.65 -9.02
CA ASP A 92 5.95 1.48 -10.27
C ASP A 92 5.24 2.22 -11.42
N GLU A 93 3.90 2.19 -11.47
CA GLU A 93 3.10 3.00 -12.40
C GLU A 93 3.37 4.50 -12.24
N LEU A 94 3.35 5.02 -11.00
CA LEU A 94 3.64 6.42 -10.72
C LEU A 94 5.07 6.80 -11.14
N GLY A 95 6.04 5.93 -10.89
CA GLY A 95 7.43 6.10 -11.34
C GLY A 95 7.54 6.22 -12.86
N GLN A 96 6.83 5.37 -13.61
CA GLN A 96 6.79 5.42 -15.06
C GLN A 96 6.16 6.72 -15.59
N LEU A 97 5.04 7.16 -15.00
CA LEU A 97 4.36 8.40 -15.37
C LEU A 97 5.24 9.63 -15.15
N MET A 98 5.95 9.68 -14.02
CA MET A 98 6.91 10.76 -13.73
C MET A 98 8.08 10.75 -14.72
N GLY A 99 8.64 9.58 -15.04
CA GLY A 99 9.71 9.42 -16.03
C GLY A 99 9.29 9.86 -17.44
N SER A 100 8.07 9.50 -17.86
CA SER A 100 7.49 9.95 -19.13
C SER A 100 7.31 11.47 -19.16
N THR A 101 6.81 12.07 -18.09
CA THR A 101 6.62 13.52 -17.97
C THR A 101 7.95 14.28 -18.02
N ARG A 102 8.99 13.77 -17.35
CA ARG A 102 10.33 14.36 -17.39
C ARG A 102 10.91 14.35 -18.81
N ARG A 103 10.82 13.22 -19.51
CA ARG A 103 11.27 13.10 -20.91
C ARG A 103 10.49 14.04 -21.85
N LYS A 104 9.16 14.14 -21.70
CA LYS A 104 8.35 15.09 -22.47
C LYS A 104 8.78 16.55 -22.24
N ARG A 105 9.02 16.96 -20.98
CA ARG A 105 9.51 18.31 -20.66
C ARG A 105 10.90 18.58 -21.23
N GLU A 106 11.79 17.59 -21.24
CA GLU A 106 13.13 17.71 -21.81
C GLU A 106 13.10 17.90 -23.34
N LEU A 107 12.31 17.09 -24.04
CA LEU A 107 12.08 17.26 -25.48
C LEU A 107 11.49 18.63 -25.81
N HIS A 108 10.44 19.04 -25.08
CA HIS A 108 9.82 20.35 -25.29
C HIS A 108 10.81 21.51 -25.06
N ARG A 109 11.69 21.40 -24.05
CA ARG A 109 12.76 22.40 -23.83
C ARG A 109 13.79 22.40 -24.95
N SER A 110 14.22 21.24 -25.44
CA SER A 110 15.20 21.13 -26.53
C SER A 110 14.68 21.74 -27.83
N TYR A 111 13.47 21.35 -28.25
CA TYR A 111 12.84 21.89 -29.45
C TYR A 111 12.51 23.39 -29.32
N GLY A 112 12.05 23.84 -28.15
CA GLY A 112 11.81 25.27 -27.91
C GLY A 112 13.09 26.11 -28.00
N ARG A 113 14.21 25.60 -27.48
CA ARG A 113 15.51 26.28 -27.55
C ARG A 113 16.06 26.32 -28.98
N GLN A 114 15.89 25.22 -29.72
CA GLN A 114 16.31 25.17 -31.11
C GLN A 114 15.47 26.11 -31.98
N ALA A 115 14.15 26.16 -31.77
CA ALA A 115 13.24 27.08 -32.45
C ALA A 115 13.58 28.56 -32.17
N SER A 116 13.91 28.91 -30.92
CA SER A 116 14.38 30.27 -30.59
C SER A 116 15.74 30.60 -31.19
N SER A 117 16.64 29.61 -31.27
CA SER A 117 17.96 29.77 -31.88
C SER A 117 17.88 30.03 -33.38
N VAL A 118 17.00 29.33 -34.10
CA VAL A 118 16.82 29.57 -35.55
C VAL A 118 16.12 30.90 -35.82
N ALA A 119 15.17 31.31 -34.99
CA ALA A 119 14.51 32.62 -35.12
C ALA A 119 15.50 33.78 -34.89
N SER A 120 16.35 33.68 -33.85
CA SER A 120 17.39 34.69 -33.58
C SER A 120 18.46 34.75 -34.67
N ALA A 121 18.80 33.61 -35.29
CA ALA A 121 19.75 33.58 -36.39
C ALA A 121 19.15 34.20 -37.67
N SER A 122 17.87 33.95 -37.98
CA SER A 122 17.21 34.54 -39.15
C SER A 122 17.07 36.06 -39.05
N ASP A 123 16.92 36.61 -37.84
CA ASP A 123 16.85 38.06 -37.63
C ASP A 123 18.20 38.77 -37.87
N ASP A 124 19.32 38.08 -37.58
CA ASP A 124 20.68 38.62 -37.74
C ASP A 124 21.13 38.67 -39.22
N PHE A 125 20.75 37.66 -40.01
CA PHE A 125 21.04 37.65 -41.46
C PHE A 125 20.29 38.73 -42.25
N GLY A 126 19.24 39.35 -41.67
CA GLY A 126 18.49 40.44 -42.31
C GLY A 126 19.07 41.84 -42.13
N GLN A 127 19.96 42.06 -41.15
CA GLN A 127 20.49 43.39 -40.83
C GLN A 127 21.84 43.72 -41.50
N GLY A 128 22.47 42.76 -42.19
CA GLY A 128 23.80 42.90 -42.77
C GLY A 128 23.88 43.38 -44.23
N ILE A 129 22.77 43.73 -44.88
CA ILE A 129 22.76 44.19 -46.27
C ILE A 129 22.11 45.58 -46.34
N SER A 130 22.90 46.63 -46.15
CA SER A 130 22.58 48.03 -46.50
C SER A 130 23.85 48.77 -46.87
#